data_AF-A0A9D6J819-F1
#
_entry.id   AF-A0A9D6J819-F1
#
_cell.length_a   1.000
_cell.length_b   1.000
_cell.length_c   1.000
_cell.angle_alpha   90.00
_cell.angle_beta   90.00
_cell.angle_gamma   90.00
#
_symmetry.space_group_name_H-M   'P 1'
#
loop_
_entity.id
_entity.type
_entity.pdbx_description
1 polymer ?
#
loop_
_entity_poly.entity_id
_entity_poly.type
_entity_poly.pdbx_seq_one_letter_code
_entity_poly.pdbx_strand_id
1 'polypeptide(L)'
;MRFSSVSNLFLAGFIGISSVVLIVTPSFATRPSRPSGGSVSKPSGTSGTMPTRTKPTSASTSSAKTTASTARTNAQAKAAAAGYQKPTPSAKQQENIAKLQADLAAIKSGSTVTQEQKDKLAADLQTLAEGTVKPSQESVQTLATDLSSALSDKQLSAEEQKALMADVSAVMTSANISKEEVEAVVADAKAILQASGVDQADAQQIAADLKAIGTELQTNASAAAANAKTKAAEIKTKLQGLKSSTTSGQ
;
A
#
# COMPACT_ATOMS: atom_id res chain seq x y z
N MET A 1 24.09 45.88 -1.29
CA MET A 1 24.42 44.76 -2.19
C MET A 1 25.58 43.98 -1.61
N ARG A 2 25.28 42.89 -0.89
CA ARG A 2 26.17 41.93 -0.20
C ARG A 2 25.30 40.68 0.05
N PHE A 3 25.65 39.42 -0.15
CA PHE A 3 26.92 38.72 -0.32
C PHE A 3 26.79 37.58 -1.35
N SER A 4 27.92 37.28 -1.99
CA SER A 4 28.16 36.20 -2.93
C SER A 4 28.14 34.81 -2.29
N SER A 5 27.79 33.84 -3.13
CA SER A 5 28.02 32.39 -3.02
C SER A 5 29.48 32.03 -2.73
N VAL A 6 29.73 31.06 -1.84
CA VAL A 6 30.87 30.12 -1.93
C VAL A 6 30.53 28.78 -1.23
N SER A 7 30.78 27.70 -1.95
CA SER A 7 30.76 26.28 -1.54
C SER A 7 31.77 25.93 -0.43
N ASN A 8 31.47 24.89 0.36
CA ASN A 8 32.39 24.02 1.13
C ASN A 8 31.51 23.04 1.96
N LEU A 9 31.83 21.79 2.26
CA LEU A 9 32.99 20.94 2.07
C LEU A 9 32.52 19.50 2.39
N PHE A 10 32.71 18.56 1.47
CA PHE A 10 32.53 17.13 1.71
C PHE A 10 33.82 16.59 2.34
N LEU A 11 33.78 16.00 3.54
CA LEU A 11 34.80 15.01 3.95
C LEU A 11 34.38 14.09 5.09
N ALA A 12 34.25 12.81 4.72
CA ALA A 12 34.64 11.56 5.40
C ALA A 12 34.48 11.37 6.92
N GLY A 13 33.78 10.30 7.28
CA GLY A 13 34.07 9.52 8.50
C GLY A 13 32.94 8.61 8.95
N PHE A 14 33.07 7.29 8.69
CA PHE A 14 32.73 6.16 9.58
C PHE A 14 32.94 4.85 8.79
N ILE A 15 34.10 4.18 8.94
CA ILE A 15 34.40 3.09 9.89
C ILE A 15 33.47 1.90 9.70
N GLY A 16 34.07 0.80 9.23
CA GLY A 16 33.40 -0.44 8.91
C GLY A 16 33.21 -1.37 10.11
N ILE A 17 32.40 -2.39 9.88
CA ILE A 17 32.49 -3.68 10.54
C ILE A 17 32.20 -4.78 9.52
N SER A 18 33.17 -5.67 9.39
CA SER A 18 33.09 -6.95 8.69
C SER A 18 31.92 -7.78 9.22
N SER A 19 31.17 -8.42 8.33
CA SER A 19 30.39 -9.60 8.68
C SER A 19 30.60 -10.66 7.62
N VAL A 20 31.39 -11.65 8.04
CA VAL A 20 31.64 -12.92 7.38
C VAL A 20 30.31 -13.67 7.30
N VAL A 21 29.82 -13.95 6.09
CA VAL A 21 28.74 -14.92 5.89
C VAL A 21 29.38 -16.26 5.55
N LEU A 22 29.32 -17.15 6.54
CA LEU A 22 29.74 -18.55 6.48
C LEU A 22 28.86 -19.31 5.47
N ILE A 23 29.50 -19.95 4.49
CA ILE A 23 28.87 -20.88 3.56
C ILE A 23 28.52 -22.17 4.33
N VAL A 24 27.24 -22.50 4.43
CA VAL A 24 26.77 -23.81 4.89
C VAL A 24 26.11 -24.53 3.71
N THR A 25 26.82 -25.50 3.14
CA THR A 25 26.28 -26.47 2.21
C THR A 25 25.69 -27.66 2.99
N PRO A 26 24.45 -28.09 2.73
CA PRO A 26 23.98 -29.38 3.22
C PRO A 26 24.41 -30.50 2.24
N SER A 27 25.33 -31.33 2.71
CA SER A 27 25.67 -32.64 2.13
C SER A 27 24.45 -33.58 2.23
N PHE A 28 23.83 -33.92 1.09
CA PHE A 28 22.87 -35.01 1.04
C PHE A 28 23.61 -36.34 0.94
N ALA A 29 23.65 -37.06 2.06
CA ALA A 29 24.24 -38.38 2.17
C ALA A 29 23.40 -39.43 1.42
N THR A 30 24.08 -40.14 0.52
CA THR A 30 23.67 -41.38 -0.12
C THR A 30 23.33 -42.43 0.95
N ARG A 31 22.12 -43.02 0.90
CA ARG A 31 21.79 -44.19 1.72
C ARG A 31 21.57 -45.42 0.82
N PRO A 32 22.18 -46.57 1.14
CA PRO A 32 22.32 -47.70 0.22
C PRO A 32 21.07 -48.58 0.10
N SER A 33 20.98 -49.23 -1.06
CA SER A 33 20.12 -50.35 -1.42
C SER A 33 20.20 -51.51 -0.43
N ARG A 34 19.05 -52.13 -0.14
CA ARG A 34 19.01 -53.47 0.48
C ARG A 34 17.86 -54.30 -0.16
N PRO A 35 18.06 -55.62 -0.38
CA PRO A 35 17.36 -56.36 -1.44
C PRO A 35 16.22 -57.26 -0.96
N SER A 36 15.43 -57.69 -1.95
CA SER A 36 14.87 -59.03 -2.21
C SER A 36 14.48 -59.92 -1.02
N GLY A 37 13.18 -60.26 -0.97
CA GLY A 37 12.64 -61.39 -0.22
C GLY A 37 11.15 -61.53 -0.47
N GLY A 38 10.76 -62.38 -1.42
CA GLY A 38 9.36 -62.72 -1.66
C GLY A 38 8.80 -63.68 -0.62
N SER A 39 7.48 -63.66 -0.45
CA SER A 39 6.63 -64.86 -0.42
C SER A 39 5.15 -64.49 -0.32
N VAL A 40 4.37 -65.26 -1.09
CA VAL A 40 2.93 -65.25 -1.30
C VAL A 40 2.17 -65.67 -0.03
N SER A 41 0.98 -65.08 0.22
CA SER A 41 -0.19 -65.79 0.81
C SER A 41 -1.51 -65.00 0.66
N LYS A 42 -2.50 -65.73 0.14
CA LYS A 42 -3.93 -65.53 -0.20
C LYS A 42 -4.84 -64.50 0.53
N PRO A 43 -5.99 -64.16 -0.10
CA PRO A 43 -7.04 -63.27 0.43
C PRO A 43 -8.15 -64.04 1.18
N SER A 44 -8.78 -63.41 2.18
CA SER A 44 -10.22 -63.53 2.50
C SER A 44 -10.56 -62.78 3.79
N GLY A 45 -11.68 -62.05 3.78
CA GLY A 45 -12.50 -61.87 4.99
C GLY A 45 -12.46 -60.51 5.71
N THR A 46 -13.55 -59.77 5.48
CA THR A 46 -14.43 -59.23 6.55
C THR A 46 -14.15 -57.83 7.12
N SER A 47 -15.25 -57.06 7.14
CA SER A 47 -15.57 -55.89 7.97
C SER A 47 -15.04 -54.51 7.59
N GLY A 48 -15.91 -53.77 6.89
CA GLY A 48 -16.49 -52.53 7.42
C GLY A 48 -15.51 -51.42 7.79
N THR A 49 -15.13 -50.63 6.80
CA THR A 49 -14.39 -49.37 6.90
C THR A 49 -15.02 -48.38 7.88
N MET A 50 -14.28 -48.03 8.93
CA MET A 50 -14.41 -46.74 9.62
C MET A 50 -14.07 -45.60 8.63
N PRO A 51 -14.87 -44.53 8.52
CA PRO A 51 -14.42 -43.32 7.85
C PRO A 51 -13.44 -42.58 8.77
N THR A 52 -12.14 -42.69 8.48
CA THR A 52 -11.15 -41.77 9.03
C THR A 52 -11.40 -40.39 8.41
N ARG A 53 -11.82 -39.44 9.27
CA ARG A 53 -11.93 -38.02 8.96
C ARG A 53 -10.56 -37.50 8.55
N THR A 54 -10.31 -37.44 7.24
CA THR A 54 -9.14 -36.78 6.68
C THR A 54 -9.20 -35.29 7.00
N LYS A 55 -8.27 -34.84 7.83
CA LYS A 55 -7.91 -33.43 8.04
C LYS A 55 -7.49 -32.84 6.68
N PRO A 56 -8.11 -31.76 6.17
CA PRO A 56 -7.62 -31.11 4.98
C PRO A 56 -6.28 -30.43 5.32
N THR A 57 -5.22 -30.97 4.72
CA THR A 57 -3.88 -30.39 4.68
C THR A 57 -3.87 -29.18 3.74
N SER A 58 -3.41 -28.06 4.29
CA SER A 58 -2.83 -26.87 3.66
C SER A 58 -2.53 -26.98 2.16
N ALA A 59 -3.50 -26.65 1.31
CA ALA A 59 -3.30 -26.46 -0.13
C ALA A 59 -3.78 -25.08 -0.63
N SER A 60 -4.34 -24.25 0.25
CA SER A 60 -5.02 -23.01 -0.16
C SER A 60 -4.09 -21.82 -0.44
N THR A 61 -2.84 -21.85 0.03
CA THR A 61 -1.96 -20.67 0.01
C THR A 61 -1.22 -20.50 -1.32
N SER A 62 -0.91 -21.59 -2.03
CA SER A 62 -0.17 -21.53 -3.30
C SER A 62 -1.04 -21.05 -4.45
N SER A 63 -2.28 -21.53 -4.56
CA SER A 63 -3.23 -21.11 -5.60
C SER A 63 -3.63 -19.64 -5.46
N ALA A 64 -3.84 -19.15 -4.23
CA ALA A 64 -4.18 -17.74 -3.97
C ALA A 64 -3.07 -16.78 -4.40
N LYS A 65 -1.80 -17.14 -4.13
CA LYS A 65 -0.64 -16.34 -4.52
C LYS A 65 -0.46 -16.28 -6.04
N THR A 66 -0.72 -17.37 -6.76
CA THR A 66 -0.66 -17.40 -8.23
C THR A 66 -1.76 -16.54 -8.85
N THR A 67 -3.01 -16.66 -8.38
CA THR A 67 -4.12 -15.81 -8.88
C THR A 67 -3.92 -14.34 -8.56
N ALA A 68 -3.36 -14.00 -7.39
CA ALA A 68 -3.09 -12.62 -7.01
C ALA A 68 -1.90 -12.02 -7.79
N SER A 69 -0.89 -12.84 -8.13
CA SER A 69 0.20 -12.43 -9.02
C SER A 69 -0.30 -12.17 -10.45
N THR A 70 -1.23 -12.98 -10.96
CA THR A 70 -1.90 -12.73 -12.25
C THR A 70 -2.82 -11.49 -12.19
N ALA A 71 -3.51 -11.26 -11.08
CA ALA A 71 -4.34 -10.08 -10.90
C ALA A 71 -3.51 -8.78 -10.86
N ARG A 72 -2.35 -8.79 -10.16
CA ARG A 72 -1.39 -7.67 -10.15
C ARG A 72 -0.82 -7.38 -11.53
N THR A 73 -0.37 -8.42 -12.24
CA THR A 73 0.16 -8.25 -13.61
C THR A 73 -0.92 -7.74 -14.57
N ASN A 74 -2.17 -8.19 -14.44
CA ASN A 74 -3.28 -7.66 -15.25
C ASN A 74 -3.66 -6.22 -14.86
N ALA A 75 -3.63 -5.85 -13.59
CA ALA A 75 -3.88 -4.49 -13.13
C ALA A 75 -2.78 -3.53 -13.62
N GLN A 76 -1.51 -3.94 -13.49
CA GLN A 76 -0.35 -3.18 -13.98
C GLN A 76 -0.31 -3.10 -15.51
N ALA A 77 -0.67 -4.16 -16.23
CA ALA A 77 -0.77 -4.13 -17.69
C ALA A 77 -1.90 -3.21 -18.17
N LYS A 78 -3.04 -3.22 -17.47
CA LYS A 78 -4.16 -2.32 -17.77
C LYS A 78 -3.81 -0.86 -17.48
N ALA A 79 -3.06 -0.59 -16.41
CA ALA A 79 -2.57 0.75 -16.06
C ALA A 79 -1.50 1.23 -17.06
N ALA A 80 -0.55 0.38 -17.43
CA ALA A 80 0.48 0.68 -18.42
C ALA A 80 -0.10 0.92 -19.82
N ALA A 81 -1.13 0.16 -20.21
CA ALA A 81 -1.87 0.38 -21.45
C ALA A 81 -2.65 1.71 -21.46
N ALA A 82 -3.01 2.23 -20.29
CA ALA A 82 -3.62 3.56 -20.13
C ALA A 82 -2.58 4.70 -20.04
N GLY A 83 -1.28 4.42 -20.19
CA GLY A 83 -0.22 5.42 -20.09
C GLY A 83 0.05 5.90 -18.66
N TYR A 84 -0.50 5.23 -17.65
CA TYR A 84 -0.27 5.59 -16.25
C TYR A 84 1.16 5.29 -15.84
N GLN A 85 1.83 6.28 -15.25
CA GLN A 85 3.05 6.10 -14.47
C GLN A 85 2.72 6.45 -13.04
N LYS A 86 2.91 5.48 -12.13
CA LYS A 86 2.71 5.72 -10.70
C LYS A 86 3.59 6.90 -10.27
N PRO A 87 3.02 7.95 -9.64
CA PRO A 87 3.81 9.08 -9.19
C PRO A 87 4.96 8.62 -8.32
N THR A 88 6.18 9.05 -8.64
CA THR A 88 7.32 8.81 -7.76
C THR A 88 7.12 9.63 -6.49
N PRO A 89 7.12 9.01 -5.30
CA PRO A 89 6.97 9.73 -4.04
C PRO A 89 8.05 10.80 -3.87
N SER A 90 7.69 11.96 -3.31
CA SER A 90 8.61 12.98 -2.84
C SER A 90 9.50 12.42 -1.71
N ALA A 91 10.64 13.06 -1.43
CA ALA A 91 11.51 12.64 -0.32
C ALA A 91 10.76 12.64 1.03
N LYS A 92 9.85 13.60 1.23
CA LYS A 92 9.02 13.69 2.43
C LYS A 92 7.97 12.58 2.48
N GLN A 93 7.34 12.27 1.34
CA GLN A 93 6.44 11.11 1.25
C GLN A 93 7.18 9.82 1.53
N GLN A 94 8.44 9.71 1.10
CA GLN A 94 9.24 8.52 1.33
C GLN A 94 9.57 8.33 2.82
N GLU A 95 9.79 9.43 3.55
CA GLU A 95 9.89 9.41 5.02
C GLU A 95 8.57 9.00 5.69
N ASN A 96 7.44 9.57 5.24
CA ASN A 96 6.13 9.25 5.78
C ASN A 96 5.73 7.80 5.48
N ILE A 97 6.06 7.28 4.30
CA ILE A 97 5.91 5.87 3.94
C ILE A 97 6.74 4.98 4.86
N ALA A 98 7.98 5.37 5.19
CA ALA A 98 8.82 4.61 6.10
C ALA A 98 8.25 4.57 7.53
N LYS A 99 7.67 5.68 8.02
CA LYS A 99 6.96 5.71 9.31
C LYS A 99 5.73 4.81 9.31
N LEU A 100 4.93 4.91 8.24
CA LEU A 100 3.74 4.08 8.07
C LEU A 100 4.08 2.58 8.01
N GLN A 101 5.18 2.21 7.36
CA GLN A 101 5.71 0.84 7.38
C GLN A 101 6.11 0.39 8.78
N ALA A 102 6.76 1.25 9.56
CA ALA A 102 7.12 0.95 10.93
C ALA A 102 5.90 0.75 11.83
N ASP A 103 4.88 1.60 11.68
CA ASP A 103 3.61 1.49 12.41
C ASP A 103 2.85 0.21 12.05
N LEU A 104 2.81 -0.16 10.76
CA LEU A 104 2.23 -1.44 10.33
C LEU A 104 3.04 -2.64 10.84
N ALA A 105 4.37 -2.57 10.85
CA ALA A 105 5.22 -3.63 11.39
C ALA A 105 5.11 -3.76 12.91
N ALA A 106 4.74 -2.68 13.62
CA ALA A 106 4.49 -2.69 15.05
C ALA A 106 3.16 -3.38 15.41
N ILE A 107 2.24 -3.53 14.45
CA ILE A 107 1.03 -4.34 14.61
C ILE A 107 1.44 -5.82 14.58
N LYS A 108 1.61 -6.39 15.77
CA LYS A 108 1.98 -7.80 15.92
C LYS A 108 0.81 -8.70 15.59
N SER A 109 1.06 -9.71 14.76
CA SER A 109 0.02 -10.68 14.42
C SER A 109 -0.51 -11.40 15.66
N GLY A 110 -1.83 -11.57 15.76
CA GLY A 110 -2.50 -12.21 16.89
C GLY A 110 -2.60 -11.37 18.16
N SER A 111 -2.27 -10.08 18.10
CA SER A 111 -2.49 -9.12 19.19
C SER A 111 -3.69 -8.23 18.88
N THR A 112 -4.45 -7.85 19.91
CA THR A 112 -5.50 -6.84 19.76
C THR A 112 -4.87 -5.50 19.37
N VAL A 113 -5.23 -4.97 18.20
CA VAL A 113 -4.83 -3.62 17.78
C VAL A 113 -5.43 -2.60 18.73
N THR A 114 -4.60 -1.80 19.39
CA THR A 114 -5.07 -0.76 20.33
C THR A 114 -5.58 0.46 19.58
N GLN A 115 -6.39 1.29 20.25
CA GLN A 115 -6.88 2.53 19.64
C GLN A 115 -5.71 3.47 19.29
N GLU A 116 -4.69 3.53 20.13
CA GLU A 116 -3.51 4.36 19.90
C GLU A 116 -2.74 3.92 18.64
N GLN A 117 -2.72 2.62 18.32
CA GLN A 117 -2.11 2.12 17.09
C GLN A 117 -2.91 2.54 15.86
N LYS A 118 -4.24 2.50 15.94
CA LYS A 118 -5.13 2.97 14.86
C LYS A 118 -4.98 4.47 14.64
N ASP A 119 -4.91 5.25 15.71
CA ASP A 119 -4.78 6.71 15.64
C ASP A 119 -3.41 7.12 15.09
N LYS A 120 -2.33 6.42 15.46
CA LYS A 120 -1.00 6.58 14.85
C LYS A 120 -1.02 6.28 13.37
N LEU A 121 -1.61 5.15 12.99
CA LEU A 121 -1.75 4.74 11.60
C LEU A 121 -2.55 5.78 10.78
N ALA A 122 -3.66 6.27 11.32
CA ALA A 122 -4.47 7.31 10.70
C ALA A 122 -3.69 8.64 10.57
N ALA A 123 -2.95 9.03 11.59
CA ALA A 123 -2.11 10.22 11.55
C ALA A 123 -1.05 10.12 10.44
N ASP A 124 -0.34 8.99 10.36
CA ASP A 124 0.67 8.75 9.33
C ASP A 124 0.07 8.71 7.92
N LEU A 125 -1.09 8.07 7.74
CA LEU A 125 -1.85 8.11 6.49
C LEU A 125 -2.23 9.54 6.09
N GLN A 126 -2.67 10.36 7.04
CA GLN A 126 -3.00 11.77 6.80
C GLN A 126 -1.77 12.57 6.34
N THR A 127 -0.56 12.22 6.81
CA THR A 127 0.68 12.88 6.36
C THR A 127 1.08 12.56 4.92
N LEU A 128 0.56 11.47 4.34
CA LEU A 128 0.80 11.14 2.93
C LEU A 128 0.06 12.08 1.98
N ALA A 129 -1.06 12.66 2.42
CA ALA A 129 -1.81 13.65 1.66
C ALA A 129 -1.02 14.97 1.61
N GLU A 130 -0.27 15.16 0.51
CA GLU A 130 0.41 16.40 0.21
C GLU A 130 -0.53 17.41 -0.49
N GLY A 131 -0.27 18.70 -0.27
CA GLY A 131 -1.03 19.79 -0.89
C GLY A 131 -2.11 20.41 0.01
N THR A 132 -2.87 21.32 -0.60
CA THR A 132 -3.95 22.08 0.04
C THR A 132 -5.25 21.30 0.15
N VAL A 133 -5.42 20.27 -0.67
CA VAL A 133 -6.58 19.38 -0.69
C VAL A 133 -6.22 18.14 0.11
N LYS A 134 -6.98 17.86 1.16
CA LYS A 134 -6.78 16.70 2.03
C LYS A 134 -8.06 15.87 2.13
N PRO A 135 -7.94 14.55 2.39
CA PRO A 135 -9.09 13.74 2.74
C PRO A 135 -9.56 14.10 4.16
N SER A 136 -10.82 13.80 4.44
CA SER A 136 -11.40 13.93 5.76
C SER A 136 -10.73 12.97 6.75
N GLN A 137 -10.63 13.40 8.00
CA GLN A 137 -10.08 12.59 9.07
C GLN A 137 -10.88 11.30 9.27
N GLU A 138 -12.19 11.34 9.05
CA GLU A 138 -13.08 10.19 9.16
C GLU A 138 -12.78 9.12 8.10
N SER A 139 -12.63 9.51 6.83
CA SER A 139 -12.25 8.58 5.75
C SER A 139 -10.91 7.91 6.04
N VAL A 140 -9.93 8.67 6.54
CA VAL A 140 -8.60 8.15 6.88
C VAL A 140 -8.63 7.24 8.11
N GLN A 141 -9.42 7.57 9.13
CA GLN A 141 -9.59 6.73 10.32
C GLN A 141 -10.26 5.38 10.00
N THR A 142 -11.23 5.40 9.08
CA THR A 142 -11.89 4.18 8.58
C THR A 142 -10.88 3.28 7.90
N LEU A 143 -10.13 3.83 6.94
CA LEU A 143 -9.05 3.10 6.26
C LEU A 143 -8.02 2.55 7.25
N ALA A 144 -7.59 3.33 8.25
CA ALA A 144 -6.64 2.88 9.27
C ALA A 144 -7.19 1.72 10.11
N THR A 145 -8.47 1.80 10.48
CA THR A 145 -9.15 0.75 11.24
C THR A 145 -9.20 -0.55 10.45
N ASP A 146 -9.55 -0.46 9.17
CA ASP A 146 -9.69 -1.63 8.31
C ASP A 146 -8.34 -2.23 7.91
N LEU A 147 -7.34 -1.40 7.61
CA LEU A 147 -5.96 -1.85 7.40
C LEU A 147 -5.40 -2.56 8.63
N SER A 148 -5.53 -1.95 9.80
CA SER A 148 -4.98 -2.54 11.02
C SER A 148 -5.69 -3.85 11.41
N SER A 149 -7.00 -3.94 11.21
CA SER A 149 -7.78 -5.16 11.43
C SER A 149 -7.41 -6.25 10.44
N ALA A 150 -7.33 -5.93 9.14
CA ALA A 150 -6.98 -6.90 8.10
C ALA A 150 -5.56 -7.47 8.27
N LEU A 151 -4.65 -6.68 8.85
CA LEU A 151 -3.25 -7.04 9.06
C LEU A 151 -2.97 -7.57 10.47
N SER A 152 -3.94 -7.55 11.40
CA SER A 152 -3.76 -8.13 12.73
C SER A 152 -3.51 -9.64 12.68
N ASP A 153 -3.93 -10.31 11.60
CA ASP A 153 -3.84 -11.77 11.47
C ASP A 153 -2.89 -12.22 10.36
N LYS A 154 -2.23 -11.29 9.66
CA LYS A 154 -1.39 -11.56 8.48
C LYS A 154 -0.16 -10.66 8.46
N GLN A 155 0.98 -11.20 8.05
CA GLN A 155 2.17 -10.39 7.80
C GLN A 155 2.38 -10.23 6.29
N LEU A 156 2.36 -8.98 5.83
CA LEU A 156 2.85 -8.60 4.51
C LEU A 156 4.38 -8.76 4.47
N SER A 157 4.94 -9.18 3.33
CA SER A 157 6.40 -9.07 3.12
C SER A 157 6.82 -7.60 3.03
N ALA A 158 8.10 -7.29 3.25
CA ALA A 158 8.62 -5.92 3.14
C ALA A 158 8.36 -5.32 1.74
N GLU A 159 8.46 -6.14 0.69
CA GLU A 159 8.16 -5.74 -0.69
C GLU A 159 6.66 -5.47 -0.89
N GLU A 160 5.79 -6.30 -0.30
CA GLU A 160 4.35 -6.11 -0.38
C GLU A 160 3.90 -4.88 0.40
N GLN A 161 4.45 -4.65 1.59
CA GLN A 161 4.25 -3.42 2.35
C GLN A 161 4.69 -2.21 1.53
N LYS A 162 5.89 -2.24 0.95
CA LYS A 162 6.39 -1.13 0.12
C LYS A 162 5.49 -0.84 -1.08
N ALA A 163 5.05 -1.87 -1.78
CA ALA A 163 4.16 -1.71 -2.92
C ALA A 163 2.79 -1.14 -2.49
N LEU A 164 2.20 -1.68 -1.42
CA LEU A 164 0.93 -1.23 -0.85
C LEU A 164 1.01 0.23 -0.39
N MET A 165 2.06 0.61 0.34
CA MET A 165 2.22 2.00 0.80
C MET A 165 2.43 2.97 -0.35
N ALA A 166 3.08 2.54 -1.43
CA ALA A 166 3.17 3.34 -2.64
C ALA A 166 1.79 3.50 -3.31
N ASP A 167 0.93 2.47 -3.31
CA ASP A 167 -0.44 2.59 -3.83
C ASP A 167 -1.29 3.54 -2.97
N VAL A 168 -1.26 3.36 -1.65
CA VAL A 168 -1.97 4.23 -0.72
C VAL A 168 -1.52 5.69 -0.87
N SER A 169 -0.20 5.94 -0.98
CA SER A 169 0.34 7.28 -1.23
C SER A 169 -0.15 7.89 -2.54
N ALA A 170 -0.23 7.10 -3.62
CA ALA A 170 -0.78 7.56 -4.90
C ALA A 170 -2.27 7.92 -4.79
N VAL A 171 -3.06 7.18 -4.00
CA VAL A 171 -4.45 7.54 -3.69
C VAL A 171 -4.51 8.83 -2.87
N MET A 172 -3.68 8.98 -1.84
CA MET A 172 -3.67 10.17 -0.97
C MET A 172 -3.25 11.46 -1.70
N THR A 173 -2.61 11.33 -2.87
CA THR A 173 -2.22 12.46 -3.74
C THR A 173 -3.01 12.54 -5.04
N SER A 174 -4.11 11.79 -5.12
CA SER A 174 -4.93 11.65 -6.34
C SER A 174 -5.80 12.85 -6.70
N ALA A 175 -5.73 13.94 -5.94
CA ALA A 175 -6.50 15.17 -6.18
C ALA A 175 -6.38 15.70 -7.62
N ASN A 176 -5.27 15.42 -8.31
CA ASN A 176 -4.97 15.88 -9.66
C ASN A 176 -4.78 14.77 -10.71
N ILE A 177 -5.05 13.50 -10.36
CA ILE A 177 -4.97 12.38 -11.32
C ILE A 177 -6.37 11.95 -11.75
N SER A 178 -6.46 11.27 -12.89
CA SER A 178 -7.71 10.78 -13.47
C SER A 178 -8.36 9.69 -12.60
N LYS A 179 -9.66 9.49 -12.79
CA LYS A 179 -10.42 8.45 -12.09
C LYS A 179 -9.92 7.06 -12.44
N GLU A 180 -9.54 6.86 -13.69
CA GLU A 180 -9.02 5.60 -14.22
C GLU A 180 -7.70 5.22 -13.53
N GLU A 181 -6.84 6.20 -13.25
CA GLU A 181 -5.59 6.01 -12.50
C GLU A 181 -5.86 5.66 -11.04
N VAL A 182 -6.82 6.32 -10.38
CA VAL A 182 -7.26 5.95 -9.02
C VAL A 182 -7.77 4.51 -9.00
N GLU A 183 -8.61 4.12 -9.95
CA GLU A 183 -9.15 2.75 -10.01
C GLU A 183 -8.06 1.71 -10.25
N ALA A 184 -7.05 2.02 -11.06
CA ALA A 184 -5.91 1.14 -11.28
C ALA A 184 -5.07 0.94 -10.01
N VAL A 185 -4.78 2.01 -9.27
CA VAL A 185 -4.03 1.95 -8.02
C VAL A 185 -4.81 1.20 -6.93
N VAL A 186 -6.11 1.45 -6.82
CA VAL A 186 -6.98 0.73 -5.88
C VAL A 186 -7.04 -0.76 -6.22
N ALA A 187 -7.09 -1.11 -7.51
CA ALA A 187 -7.05 -2.49 -7.95
C ALA A 187 -5.71 -3.17 -7.64
N ASP A 188 -4.58 -2.49 -7.84
CA ASP A 188 -3.26 -3.02 -7.46
C ASP A 188 -3.20 -3.26 -5.95
N ALA A 189 -3.55 -2.26 -5.14
CA ALA A 189 -3.60 -2.35 -3.67
C ALA A 189 -4.43 -3.56 -3.19
N LYS A 190 -5.63 -3.75 -3.75
CA LYS A 190 -6.47 -4.91 -3.46
C LYS A 190 -5.77 -6.23 -3.80
N ALA A 191 -5.12 -6.29 -4.95
CA ALA A 191 -4.40 -7.49 -5.37
C ALA A 191 -3.16 -7.77 -4.49
N ILE A 192 -2.52 -6.73 -3.94
CA ILE A 192 -1.46 -6.87 -2.91
C ILE A 192 -2.02 -7.56 -1.66
N LEU A 193 -3.09 -7.00 -1.10
CA LEU A 193 -3.70 -7.51 0.12
C LEU A 193 -4.12 -8.98 -0.05
N GLN A 194 -4.75 -9.30 -1.17
CA GLN A 194 -5.13 -10.69 -1.50
C GLN A 194 -3.92 -11.62 -1.67
N ALA A 195 -2.82 -11.15 -2.29
CA ALA A 195 -1.60 -11.93 -2.43
C ALA A 195 -0.96 -12.26 -1.08
N SER A 196 -1.08 -11.35 -0.12
CA SER A 196 -0.57 -11.49 1.25
C SER A 196 -1.49 -12.33 2.15
N GLY A 197 -2.61 -12.82 1.62
CA GLY A 197 -3.54 -13.68 2.34
C GLY A 197 -4.53 -12.93 3.23
N VAL A 198 -4.74 -11.63 3.02
CA VAL A 198 -5.88 -10.89 3.58
C VAL A 198 -7.17 -11.45 2.98
N ASP A 199 -8.21 -11.57 3.81
CA ASP A 199 -9.49 -12.09 3.37
C ASP A 199 -10.11 -11.23 2.26
N GLN A 200 -10.81 -11.88 1.33
CA GLN A 200 -11.38 -11.20 0.18
C GLN A 200 -12.40 -10.11 0.58
N ALA A 201 -13.09 -10.26 1.71
CA ALA A 201 -13.99 -9.25 2.25
C ALA A 201 -13.22 -8.01 2.71
N ASP A 202 -12.20 -8.20 3.56
CA ASP A 202 -11.36 -7.12 4.08
C ASP A 202 -10.61 -6.38 2.97
N ALA A 203 -10.03 -7.12 2.01
CA ALA A 203 -9.38 -6.51 0.86
C ALA A 203 -10.34 -5.71 -0.03
N GLN A 204 -11.63 -6.09 -0.08
CA GLN A 204 -12.66 -5.30 -0.77
C GLN A 204 -13.04 -4.05 0.01
N GLN A 205 -13.14 -4.14 1.34
CA GLN A 205 -13.46 -3.01 2.20
C GLN A 205 -12.36 -1.94 2.13
N ILE A 206 -11.10 -2.33 2.29
CA ILE A 206 -9.95 -1.42 2.15
C ILE A 206 -9.91 -0.77 0.75
N ALA A 207 -10.22 -1.54 -0.31
CA ALA A 207 -10.29 -1.00 -1.65
C ALA A 207 -11.44 0.02 -1.82
N ALA A 208 -12.58 -0.21 -1.15
CA ALA A 208 -13.69 0.74 -1.15
C ALA A 208 -13.32 2.03 -0.42
N ASP A 209 -12.62 1.95 0.72
CA ASP A 209 -12.15 3.11 1.46
C ASP A 209 -11.17 3.96 0.65
N LEU A 210 -10.19 3.31 0.00
CA LEU A 210 -9.25 3.99 -0.89
C LEU A 210 -9.96 4.67 -2.06
N LYS A 211 -10.97 4.02 -2.64
CA LYS A 211 -11.79 4.62 -3.71
C LYS A 211 -12.60 5.83 -3.21
N ALA A 212 -13.16 5.73 -2.02
CA ALA A 212 -13.90 6.81 -1.38
C ALA A 212 -12.99 8.02 -1.13
N ILE A 213 -11.79 7.80 -0.57
CA ILE A 213 -10.76 8.82 -0.37
C ILE A 213 -10.36 9.49 -1.68
N GLY A 214 -10.08 8.71 -2.73
CA GLY A 214 -9.74 9.27 -4.05
C GLY A 214 -10.86 10.14 -4.63
N THR A 215 -12.11 9.69 -4.51
CA THR A 215 -13.29 10.45 -4.94
C THR A 215 -13.47 11.74 -4.13
N GLU A 216 -13.24 11.66 -2.81
CA GLU A 216 -13.32 12.81 -1.91
C GLU A 216 -12.26 13.86 -2.28
N LEU A 217 -11.02 13.43 -2.53
CA LEU A 217 -9.92 14.30 -2.94
C LEU A 217 -10.21 15.02 -4.26
N GLN A 218 -10.72 14.30 -5.27
CA GLN A 218 -11.11 14.89 -6.56
C GLN A 218 -12.25 15.90 -6.40
N THR A 219 -13.22 15.60 -5.53
CA THR A 219 -14.34 16.51 -5.22
C THR A 219 -13.84 17.77 -4.53
N ASN A 220 -13.00 17.62 -3.49
CA ASN A 220 -12.43 18.72 -2.73
C ASN A 220 -11.52 19.60 -3.61
N ALA A 221 -10.76 18.99 -4.53
CA ALA A 221 -9.93 19.72 -5.49
C ALA A 221 -10.76 20.57 -6.47
N SER A 222 -11.84 19.99 -7.00
CA SER A 222 -12.76 20.70 -7.91
C SER A 222 -13.46 21.87 -7.20
N ALA A 223 -13.88 21.67 -5.94
CA ALA A 223 -14.47 22.72 -5.12
C ALA A 223 -13.45 23.83 -4.80
N ALA A 224 -12.21 23.48 -4.45
CA ALA A 224 -11.13 24.44 -4.21
C ALA A 224 -10.83 25.29 -5.46
N ALA A 225 -10.78 24.66 -6.63
CA ALA A 225 -10.58 25.34 -7.91
C ALA A 225 -11.73 26.31 -8.24
N ALA A 226 -12.98 25.90 -8.02
CA ALA A 226 -14.15 26.76 -8.21
C ALA A 226 -14.11 28.00 -7.29
N ASN A 227 -13.80 27.78 -6.01
CA ASN A 227 -13.68 28.86 -5.02
C ASN A 227 -12.56 29.86 -5.36
N ALA A 228 -11.42 29.36 -5.84
CA ALA A 228 -10.32 30.20 -6.29
C ALA A 228 -10.71 31.06 -7.50
N LYS A 229 -11.45 30.48 -8.45
CA LYS A 229 -11.94 31.18 -9.65
C LYS A 229 -12.92 32.30 -9.29
N THR A 230 -13.85 32.05 -8.37
CA THR A 230 -14.79 33.07 -7.87
C THR A 230 -14.05 34.22 -7.19
N LYS A 231 -13.12 33.93 -6.28
CA LYS A 231 -12.30 34.97 -5.63
C LYS A 231 -11.48 35.79 -6.63
N ALA A 232 -10.90 35.15 -7.64
CA ALA A 232 -10.16 35.85 -8.68
C ALA A 232 -11.06 36.80 -9.51
N ALA A 233 -12.29 36.38 -9.82
CA ALA A 233 -13.27 37.21 -10.51
C ALA A 233 -13.67 38.44 -9.67
N GLU A 234 -13.92 38.26 -8.37
CA GLU A 234 -14.24 39.37 -7.46
C GLU A 234 -13.10 40.39 -7.35
N ILE A 235 -11.86 39.93 -7.21
CA ILE A 235 -10.68 40.81 -7.16
C ILE A 235 -10.54 41.59 -8.46
N LYS A 236 -10.76 40.93 -9.61
CA LYS A 236 -10.72 41.59 -10.93
C LYS A 236 -11.81 42.65 -11.06
N THR A 237 -13.02 42.42 -10.55
CA THR A 237 -14.10 43.41 -10.54
C THR A 237 -13.77 44.60 -9.64
N LYS A 238 -13.28 44.35 -8.41
CA LYS A 238 -12.87 45.42 -7.47
C LYS A 238 -11.75 46.29 -8.05
N LEU A 239 -10.77 45.68 -8.73
CA LEU A 239 -9.65 46.42 -9.35
C LEU A 239 -10.11 47.30 -10.52
N GLN A 240 -11.08 46.85 -11.31
CA GLN A 240 -11.67 47.66 -12.40
C GLN A 240 -12.44 48.86 -11.86
N GLY A 241 -13.19 48.68 -10.76
CA GLY A 241 -13.88 49.78 -10.07
C GLY A 241 -12.92 50.84 -9.55
N LEU A 242 -11.79 50.43 -8.93
CA LEU A 242 -10.77 51.37 -8.45
C LEU A 242 -10.11 52.17 -9.58
N LYS A 243 -9.89 51.56 -10.75
CA LYS A 243 -9.30 52.27 -11.90
C LYS A 243 -10.23 53.31 -12.50
N SER A 244 -11.54 53.10 -12.44
CA SER A 244 -12.53 54.03 -12.98
C SER A 244 -12.82 55.21 -12.04
N SER A 245 -12.71 55.03 -10.71
CA SER A 245 -12.88 56.13 -9.75
C SER A 245 -11.76 57.18 -9.79
N THR A 246 -10.54 56.84 -10.24
CA THR A 246 -9.39 57.76 -10.26
C THR A 246 -9.36 58.67 -11.50
N THR A 247 -10.10 58.34 -12.56
CA THR A 247 -10.11 59.10 -13.82
C THR A 247 -11.25 60.14 -13.89
N SER A 248 -12.31 59.99 -13.09
CA SER A 248 -13.49 60.90 -13.13
C SER A 248 -13.36 62.15 -12.23
N GLY A 249 -12.20 62.37 -11.59
CA GLY A 249 -11.95 63.48 -10.68
C GLY A 249 -10.99 64.56 -11.20
N GLN A 250 -10.74 64.60 -12.51
CA GLN A 250 -9.99 65.68 -13.17
C GLN A 250 -10.91 66.51 -14.06
#